data_AF-A0A351FAV0-F1
#
_entry.id   AF-A0A351FAV0-F1
#
_cell.length_a   1.000
_cell.length_b   1.000
_cell.length_c   1.000
_cell.angle_alpha   90.00
_cell.angle_beta   90.00
_cell.angle_gamma   90.00
#
_symmetry.space_group_name_H-M   'P 1'
#
loop_
_entity.id
_entity.type
_entity.pdbx_description
1 polymer ?
#
loop_
_entity_poly.entity_id
_entity_poly.type
_entity_poly.pdbx_seq_one_letter_code
_entity_poly.pdbx_strand_id
1 'polypeptide(L)'
;FGIEMGWVTQMTVVILALLTSIGVAGIPSASLVAIIVILQSVGFPESAIATGVGIVYVVDRLLDMTRTAVNVLGDSCAAAIIGKSEGETGYYEQHSA
;
A
#
# COMPACT_ATOMS: atom_id res chain seq x y z
N PHE A 1 -15.71 -1.18 -16.47
CA PHE A 1 -16.76 -1.63 -15.53
C PHE A 1 -17.90 -0.62 -15.36
N GLY A 2 -17.71 0.69 -15.57
CA GLY A 2 -18.82 1.65 -15.58
C GLY A 2 -19.58 1.77 -14.26
N ILE A 3 -18.97 1.32 -13.15
CA ILE A 3 -19.57 1.33 -11.82
C ILE A 3 -19.43 2.74 -11.25
N GLU A 4 -20.54 3.34 -10.84
CA GLU A 4 -20.55 4.66 -10.23
C GLU A 4 -19.91 4.60 -8.83
N MET A 5 -18.86 5.40 -8.63
CA MET A 5 -18.12 5.47 -7.38
C MET A 5 -18.33 6.85 -6.77
N GLY A 6 -19.42 7.00 -6.01
CA GLY A 6 -19.70 8.21 -5.26
C GLY A 6 -18.60 8.52 -4.23
N TRP A 7 -18.53 9.78 -3.79
CA TRP A 7 -17.53 10.25 -2.82
C TRP A 7 -17.48 9.40 -1.54
N VAL A 8 -18.63 8.96 -1.04
CA VAL A 8 -18.71 8.10 0.15
C VAL A 8 -18.01 6.77 -0.09
N THR A 9 -18.28 6.11 -1.22
CA THR A 9 -17.66 4.83 -1.57
C THR A 9 -16.15 4.95 -1.72
N GLN A 10 -15.66 6.03 -2.34
CA GLN A 10 -14.21 6.27 -2.48
C GLN A 10 -13.54 6.44 -1.12
N MET A 11 -14.14 7.21 -0.20
CA MET A 11 -13.62 7.37 1.15
C MET A 11 -13.63 6.06 1.93
N THR A 12 -14.68 5.26 1.81
CA THR A 12 -14.75 3.92 2.41
C THR A 12 -13.63 3.02 1.89
N VAL A 13 -13.36 3.02 0.57
CA VAL A 13 -12.25 2.25 -0.02
C VAL A 13 -10.90 2.67 0.57
N VAL A 14 -10.65 3.97 0.73
CA VAL A 14 -9.41 4.48 1.33
C VAL A 14 -9.27 4.00 2.78
N ILE A 15 -10.33 4.11 3.58
CA ILE A 15 -10.32 3.66 4.98
C ILE A 15 -10.08 2.16 5.06
N LEU A 16 -10.79 1.37 4.25
CA LEU A 16 -10.60 -0.08 4.19
C LEU A 16 -9.19 -0.43 3.75
N ALA A 17 -8.63 0.25 2.75
CA ALA A 17 -7.25 0.02 2.30
C ALA A 17 -6.23 0.25 3.41
N LEU A 18 -6.39 1.33 4.20
CA LEU A 18 -5.52 1.62 5.33
C LEU A 18 -5.63 0.55 6.43
N LEU A 19 -6.85 0.16 6.79
CA LEU A 19 -7.09 -0.88 7.79
C LEU A 19 -6.54 -2.25 7.34
N THR A 20 -6.78 -2.61 6.09
CA THR A 20 -6.27 -3.85 5.49
C THR A 20 -4.74 -3.84 5.41
N SER A 21 -4.11 -2.68 5.18
CA SER A 21 -2.64 -2.57 5.13
C SER A 21 -1.94 -3.00 6.43
N ILE A 22 -2.60 -2.86 7.58
CA ILE A 22 -2.05 -3.31 8.88
C ILE A 22 -2.25 -4.82 9.06
N GLY A 23 -3.35 -5.37 8.54
CA GLY A 23 -3.78 -6.75 8.76
C GLY A 23 -3.16 -7.80 7.82
N VAL A 24 -2.59 -7.42 6.68
CA VAL A 24 -2.07 -8.34 5.65
C VAL A 24 -0.54 -8.48 5.75
N ALA A 25 -0.02 -8.77 6.94
CA ALA A 25 1.40 -9.12 7.10
C ALA A 25 1.63 -10.61 6.74
N GLY A 26 2.41 -10.88 5.69
CA GLY A 26 2.93 -12.24 5.42
C GLY A 26 2.22 -13.07 4.34
N ILE A 27 1.29 -12.50 3.56
CA ILE A 27 0.65 -13.20 2.43
C ILE A 27 1.44 -12.96 1.14
N PRO A 28 1.85 -14.01 0.38
CA PRO A 28 2.42 -13.85 -0.95
C PRO A 28 1.43 -13.11 -1.87
N SER A 29 1.86 -12.04 -2.55
CA SER A 29 0.97 -11.16 -3.33
C SER A 29 -0.16 -10.52 -2.49
N ALA A 30 0.15 -10.15 -1.23
CA ALA A 30 -0.74 -9.51 -0.26
C ALA A 30 -1.65 -8.43 -0.85
N SER A 31 -1.14 -7.63 -1.78
CA SER A 31 -1.89 -6.53 -2.37
C SER A 31 -3.10 -6.94 -3.22
N LEU A 32 -3.02 -8.07 -3.93
CA LEU A 32 -4.15 -8.57 -4.72
C LEU A 32 -5.25 -9.12 -3.81
N VAL A 33 -4.86 -9.80 -2.73
CA VAL A 33 -5.79 -10.29 -1.70
C VAL A 33 -6.50 -9.12 -1.03
N ALA A 34 -5.76 -8.05 -0.68
CA ALA A 34 -6.34 -6.84 -0.12
C ALA A 34 -7.37 -6.20 -1.07
N ILE A 35 -7.05 -6.05 -2.35
CA ILE A 35 -7.97 -5.48 -3.35
C ILE A 35 -9.26 -6.29 -3.45
N ILE A 36 -9.17 -7.63 -3.46
CA ILE A 36 -10.35 -8.51 -3.50
C ILE A 36 -11.25 -8.25 -2.28
N VAL A 37 -10.68 -8.27 -1.07
CA VAL A 37 -11.43 -8.07 0.18
C VAL A 37 -12.10 -6.69 0.20
N ILE A 38 -11.39 -5.65 -0.22
CA ILE A 38 -11.91 -4.28 -0.23
C ILE A 38 -13.08 -4.15 -1.22
N LEU A 39 -12.92 -4.64 -2.45
CA LEU A 39 -13.95 -4.55 -3.49
C LEU A 39 -15.19 -5.39 -3.15
N GLN A 40 -15.01 -6.57 -2.54
CA GLN A 40 -16.12 -7.36 -2.00
C GLN A 40 -16.86 -6.59 -0.89
N SER A 41 -16.13 -5.92 0.00
CA SER A 41 -16.70 -5.16 1.12
C SER A 41 -17.53 -3.95 0.67
N VAL A 42 -17.22 -3.36 -0.49
CA VAL A 42 -18.01 -2.26 -1.08
C VAL A 42 -19.07 -2.73 -2.09
N GLY A 43 -19.30 -4.04 -2.21
CA GLY A 43 -20.40 -4.61 -2.98
C GLY A 43 -20.17 -4.71 -4.49
N PHE A 44 -18.91 -4.79 -4.94
CA PHE A 44 -18.63 -4.98 -6.36
C PHE A 44 -19.04 -6.40 -6.83
N PRO A 45 -19.55 -6.55 -8.06
CA PRO A 45 -19.86 -7.87 -8.61
C PRO A 45 -18.61 -8.75 -8.69
N GLU A 46 -18.71 -10.02 -8.29
CA GLU A 46 -17.59 -10.96 -8.28
C GLU A 46 -16.92 -11.10 -9.67
N SER A 47 -17.72 -11.07 -10.74
CA SER A 47 -17.22 -11.12 -12.12
C SER A 47 -16.35 -9.91 -12.49
N ALA A 48 -16.69 -8.72 -11.98
CA ALA A 48 -15.93 -7.49 -12.19
C ALA A 48 -14.64 -7.50 -11.37
N ILE A 49 -14.69 -8.01 -10.13
CA ILE A 49 -13.50 -8.18 -9.27
C ILE A 49 -12.51 -9.13 -9.92
N ALA A 50 -12.95 -10.32 -10.35
CA ALA A 50 -12.09 -11.32 -10.98
C ALA A 50 -11.43 -10.79 -12.26
N THR A 51 -12.20 -10.10 -13.11
CA THR A 51 -11.66 -9.49 -14.34
C THR A 51 -10.66 -8.37 -14.03
N GLY A 52 -10.97 -7.49 -13.08
CA GLY A 52 -10.09 -6.38 -12.69
C GLY A 52 -8.79 -6.86 -12.06
N VAL A 53 -8.86 -7.80 -11.12
CA VAL A 53 -7.69 -8.42 -10.49
C VAL A 53 -6.86 -9.18 -11.51
N GLY A 54 -7.48 -9.88 -12.47
CA GLY A 54 -6.79 -10.55 -13.56
C GLY A 54 -5.97 -9.59 -14.44
N ILE A 55 -6.46 -8.38 -14.68
CA ILE A 55 -5.70 -7.34 -15.40
C ILE A 55 -4.50 -6.85 -14.58
N VAL A 56 -4.69 -6.60 -13.28
CA VAL A 56 -3.61 -6.12 -12.39
C VAL A 56 -2.56 -7.20 -12.17
N TYR A 57 -2.95 -8.48 -12.12
CA TYR A 57 -2.04 -9.61 -11.94
C TYR A 57 -0.89 -9.64 -12.95
N VAL A 58 -1.14 -9.21 -14.20
CA VAL A 58 -0.11 -9.15 -15.25
C VAL A 58 1.06 -8.24 -14.87
N VAL A 59 0.79 -7.15 -14.14
CA VAL A 59 1.79 -6.17 -13.72
C VAL A 59 2.15 -6.29 -12.24
N ASP A 60 1.51 -7.21 -11.50
CA ASP A 60 1.65 -7.33 -10.04
C ASP A 60 3.10 -7.49 -9.60
N ARG A 61 3.92 -8.24 -10.35
CA ARG A 61 5.33 -8.42 -10.00
C ARG A 61 6.14 -7.12 -9.99
N LEU A 62 5.91 -6.26 -10.98
CA LEU A 62 6.56 -4.96 -11.02
C LEU A 62 6.03 -4.07 -9.89
N LEU A 63 4.71 -4.05 -9.71
CA LEU A 63 4.06 -3.25 -8.66
C LEU A 63 4.52 -3.66 -7.26
N ASP A 64 4.67 -4.96 -6.99
CA ASP A 64 5.10 -5.49 -5.70
C ASP A 64 6.55 -5.11 -5.36
N MET A 65 7.44 -5.16 -6.34
CA MET A 65 8.82 -4.68 -6.19
C MET A 65 8.85 -3.17 -5.91
N THR A 66 8.10 -2.36 -6.67
CA THR A 66 8.06 -0.91 -6.45
C THR A 66 7.50 -0.55 -5.07
N ARG A 67 6.48 -1.29 -4.60
CA ARG A 67 5.90 -1.11 -3.26
C ARG A 67 6.92 -1.39 -2.17
N THR A 68 7.65 -2.50 -2.27
CA THR A 68 8.73 -2.82 -1.34
C THR A 68 9.80 -1.73 -1.33
N ALA A 69 10.21 -1.25 -2.51
CA ALA A 69 11.23 -0.21 -2.62
C ALA A 69 10.80 1.12 -1.97
N VAL A 70 9.57 1.57 -2.21
CA VAL A 70 9.04 2.81 -1.63
C VAL A 70 8.85 2.67 -0.11
N ASN A 71 8.41 1.51 0.37
CA ASN A 71 8.25 1.26 1.80
C ASN A 71 9.62 1.30 2.53
N VAL A 72 10.63 0.61 2.01
CA VAL A 72 11.99 0.63 2.58
C VAL A 72 12.59 2.04 2.55
N LEU A 73 12.34 2.80 1.49
CA LEU A 73 12.76 4.21 1.41
C LEU A 73 12.07 5.05 2.50
N GLY A 74 10.76 4.89 2.68
CA GLY A 74 9.99 5.57 3.71
C GLY A 74 10.47 5.27 5.12
N ASP A 75 10.71 4.00 5.43
CA ASP A 75 11.25 3.55 6.73
C ASP A 75 12.64 4.14 6.99
N SER A 76 13.49 4.19 5.96
CA SER A 76 14.82 4.80 6.05
C SER A 76 14.74 6.31 6.32
N CYS A 77 13.84 7.02 5.63
CA CYS A 77 13.59 8.44 5.87
C CYS A 77 13.04 8.69 7.29
N ALA A 78 12.08 7.87 7.74
CA ALA A 78 11.52 7.96 9.08
C ALA A 78 12.59 7.71 10.15
N ALA A 79 13.41 6.67 10.00
CA ALA A 79 14.54 6.38 10.89
C ALA A 79 15.51 7.57 10.95
N ALA A 80 15.84 8.20 9.82
CA ALA A 80 16.70 9.37 9.80
C ALA A 80 16.09 10.58 10.52
N ILE A 81 14.81 10.86 10.27
CA ILE A 81 14.09 11.96 10.93
C ILE A 81 14.01 11.75 12.44
N ILE A 82 13.65 10.53 12.88
CA ILE A 82 13.56 10.18 14.30
C ILE A 82 14.94 10.23 14.96
N GLY A 83 15.97 9.65 14.36
CA GLY A 83 17.33 9.71 14.90
C GLY A 83 17.83 11.15 15.08
N LYS A 84 17.50 12.04 14.14
CA LYS A 84 17.78 13.49 14.30
C LYS A 84 16.96 14.12 15.41
N SER A 85 15.67 13.78 15.54
CA SER A 85 14.75 14.30 16.56
C SER A 85 15.17 13.89 17.98
N GLU A 86 15.63 12.65 18.15
CA GLU A 86 16.06 12.07 19.43
C GLU A 86 17.51 12.43 19.79
N GLY A 87 18.21 13.18 18.94
CA GLY A 87 19.58 13.63 19.19
C GLY A 87 20.64 12.54 19.06
N GLU A 88 20.38 11.50 18.25
CA GLU A 88 21.38 10.47 17.97
C GLU A 88 22.59 11.07 17.24
N THR A 89 23.78 10.80 17.77
CA THR A 89 25.06 11.30 17.23
C THR A 89 25.97 10.11 16.91
N GLY A 90 26.58 10.10 15.72
CA GLY A 90 27.49 9.04 15.25
C GLY A 90 27.17 8.42 13.88
N TYR A 91 25.95 8.59 13.34
CA TYR A 91 25.55 8.04 12.03
C TYR A 91 25.64 9.03 10.87
N TYR A 92 25.62 10.32 11.16
CA TYR A 92 25.81 11.38 10.17
C TYR A 92 27.28 11.79 10.21
N GLU A 93 28.04 11.46 9.17
CA GLU A 93 29.28 12.21 8.92
C GLU A 93 28.89 13.68 8.88
N GLN A 94 29.41 14.46 9.83
CA GLN A 94 29.33 15.91 9.80
C GLN A 94 29.93 16.36 8.48
N HIS A 95 29.10 16.48 7.45
CA HIS A 95 29.45 17.22 6.26
C HIS A 95 29.42 18.68 6.68
N SER A 96 30.53 19.07 7.31
CA SER A 96 30.97 20.45 7.49
C SER A 96 31.01 21.08 6.11
N ALA A 97 29.94 21.79 5.77
CA ALA A 97 30.00 22.90 4.83
C ALA A 97 30.41 24.16 5.60
#